data_AF-A0A8C2FWE6-F1
#
_entry.id   AF-A0A8C2FWE6-F1
#
_cell.length_a   1.000
_cell.length_b   1.000
_cell.length_c   1.000
_cell.angle_alpha   90.00
_cell.angle_beta   90.00
_cell.angle_gamma   90.00
#
_symmetry.space_group_name_H-M   'P 1'
#
loop_
_entity.id
_entity.type
_entity.pdbx_description
1 polymer ?
#
loop_
_entity_poly.entity_id
_entity_poly.type
_entity_poly.pdbx_seq_one_letter_code
_entity_poly.pdbx_strand_id
1 'polypeptide(L)'
;MLVIHSSAVVYAYKNAIKILFSLFYFILNLLEICSPYPRWASVNRGVLICDGCCGVHRSLGRHNSQVRHLSNTSWPPTQLQMVQTLYNNGANAIWEHTLLDLSSITSGKRKPNPQDKVHPNKTEFIKSKYQMLAFVHRLPCRDDDSSAAADLSKQLHSSVRTGNLETCLRLLSLGAQANYFHPEKGNTPLHIAAKAGQVCQAELLCVYGADPGAPDSTGKTPIHYARQAGHQDLADRLVEIQYELTDRLAFYLCGRKPDHKNGQHFIIPQMADRYSLELSEFAKAAKRKLQSLSDHLFEELAMDVYDEVDRRETDAVWLATQNHSTLVTETTLVPFLPVNPEYSSTRNQGRQKLARFNAHEFATLVIDILSDAKRRQQGNSVSSPKDNVEVFFKSVGSRHGSESQEIDQPDYDSVASDEDTDTDLRVGKADRAKVDLFENLLKMYNDLKVVLDYIYFLHKRLYMIFLGCYYNCL
;
A
#
# COMPACT_ATOMS: atom_id res chain seq x y z
N MET A 1 -44.45 22.09 -36.26
CA MET A 1 -43.20 21.47 -36.76
C MET A 1 -41.98 21.69 -35.85
N LEU A 2 -41.85 22.83 -35.13
CA LEU A 2 -40.75 23.07 -34.18
C LEU A 2 -40.77 22.21 -32.89
N VAL A 3 -41.95 21.78 -32.43
CA VAL A 3 -42.07 20.98 -31.18
C VAL A 3 -41.59 19.54 -31.37
N ILE A 4 -41.74 18.96 -32.57
CA ILE A 4 -41.32 17.58 -32.87
C ILE A 4 -39.79 17.50 -33.04
N HIS A 5 -39.15 18.55 -33.54
CA HIS A 5 -37.68 18.63 -33.66
C HIS A 5 -36.98 18.76 -32.29
N SER A 6 -37.61 19.40 -31.30
CA SER A 6 -37.07 19.47 -29.93
C SER A 6 -37.06 18.11 -29.23
N SER A 7 -38.12 17.32 -29.37
CA SER A 7 -38.21 16.00 -28.72
C SER A 7 -37.21 14.99 -29.30
N ALA A 8 -37.00 14.99 -30.62
CA ALA A 8 -36.02 14.12 -31.27
C ALA A 8 -34.57 14.49 -30.90
N VAL A 9 -34.27 15.80 -30.81
CA VAL A 9 -32.94 16.28 -30.39
C VAL A 9 -32.69 15.98 -28.91
N VAL A 10 -33.67 16.18 -28.02
CA VAL A 10 -33.55 15.81 -26.60
C VAL A 10 -33.41 14.30 -26.41
N TYR A 11 -34.12 13.49 -27.21
CA TYR A 11 -33.99 12.03 -27.17
C TYR A 11 -32.62 11.57 -27.68
N ALA A 12 -32.11 12.17 -28.76
CA ALA A 12 -30.77 11.92 -29.26
C ALA A 12 -29.68 12.37 -28.27
N TYR A 13 -29.86 13.51 -27.58
CA TYR A 13 -28.93 13.98 -26.55
C TYR A 13 -28.95 13.08 -25.30
N LYS A 14 -30.12 12.64 -24.85
CA LYS A 14 -30.25 11.66 -23.74
C LYS A 14 -29.65 10.30 -24.11
N ASN A 15 -29.82 9.84 -25.35
CA ASN A 15 -29.19 8.61 -25.82
C ASN A 15 -27.69 8.77 -26.04
N ALA A 16 -27.21 9.90 -26.56
CA ALA A 16 -25.79 10.20 -26.68
C ALA A 16 -25.12 10.31 -25.31
N ILE A 17 -25.77 10.94 -24.32
CA ILE A 17 -25.31 10.97 -22.93
C ILE A 17 -25.35 9.58 -22.32
N LYS A 18 -26.39 8.77 -22.55
CA LYS A 18 -26.42 7.37 -22.10
C LYS A 18 -25.35 6.52 -22.77
N ILE A 19 -25.06 6.74 -24.04
CA ILE A 19 -24.02 6.03 -24.80
C ILE A 19 -22.64 6.52 -24.36
N LEU A 20 -22.44 7.81 -24.09
CA LEU A 20 -21.21 8.37 -23.51
C LEU A 20 -21.02 7.91 -22.07
N PHE A 21 -22.08 7.88 -21.25
CA PHE A 21 -22.02 7.30 -19.90
C PHE A 21 -21.77 5.82 -19.96
N SER A 22 -22.39 5.10 -20.90
CA SER A 22 -22.19 3.66 -21.07
C SER A 22 -20.83 3.34 -21.68
N LEU A 23 -20.26 4.20 -22.54
CA LEU A 23 -18.90 4.11 -23.06
C LEU A 23 -17.88 4.51 -22.01
N PHE A 24 -18.17 5.51 -21.19
CA PHE A 24 -17.37 5.90 -20.04
C PHE A 24 -17.39 4.80 -18.96
N TYR A 25 -18.57 4.22 -18.68
CA TYR A 25 -18.72 3.02 -17.86
C TYR A 25 -18.08 1.79 -18.50
N PHE A 26 -18.11 1.64 -19.82
CA PHE A 26 -17.50 0.51 -20.52
C PHE A 26 -15.98 0.63 -20.54
N ILE A 27 -15.44 1.84 -20.68
CA ILE A 27 -14.01 2.16 -20.54
C ILE A 27 -13.56 1.99 -19.08
N LEU A 28 -14.38 2.39 -18.10
CA LEU A 28 -14.16 2.10 -16.68
C LEU A 28 -14.25 0.59 -16.38
N ASN A 29 -15.19 -0.14 -16.99
CA ASN A 29 -15.32 -1.61 -16.84
C ASN A 29 -14.20 -2.38 -17.53
N LEU A 30 -13.64 -1.87 -18.63
CA LEU A 30 -12.43 -2.42 -19.26
C LEU A 30 -11.19 -2.25 -18.36
N LEU A 31 -11.23 -1.30 -17.43
CA LEU A 31 -10.16 -0.97 -16.49
C LEU A 31 -10.27 -1.67 -15.12
N GLU A 32 -11.21 -2.58 -14.89
CA GLU A 32 -11.33 -3.27 -13.60
C GLU A 32 -11.58 -4.79 -13.70
N ILE A 33 -10.82 -5.57 -12.92
CA ILE A 33 -11.15 -6.98 -12.59
C ILE A 33 -12.32 -7.02 -11.59
N CYS A 34 -12.68 -5.87 -11.03
CA CYS A 34 -13.61 -5.76 -9.92
C CYS A 34 -15.07 -5.70 -10.37
N SER A 35 -15.90 -6.27 -9.51
CA SER A 35 -17.34 -6.03 -9.44
C SER A 35 -17.62 -4.52 -9.46
N PRO A 36 -18.75 -4.05 -10.04
CA PRO A 36 -19.12 -2.63 -10.13
C PRO A 36 -19.22 -1.87 -8.80
N TYR A 37 -19.02 -2.55 -7.66
CA TYR A 37 -19.04 -1.98 -6.32
C TYR A 37 -17.80 -2.44 -5.53
N PRO A 38 -16.64 -1.77 -5.67
CA PRO A 38 -15.49 -2.05 -4.82
C PRO A 38 -15.83 -1.67 -3.37
N ARG A 39 -15.45 -2.53 -2.42
CA ARG A 39 -15.69 -2.33 -0.97
C ARG A 39 -14.40 -2.11 -0.19
N TRP A 40 -13.26 -2.32 -0.83
CA TRP A 40 -11.94 -2.25 -0.23
C TRP A 40 -11.04 -1.32 -1.04
N ALA A 41 -9.97 -0.85 -0.42
CA ALA A 41 -8.91 -0.11 -1.07
C ALA A 41 -7.55 -0.75 -0.77
N SER A 42 -6.65 -0.69 -1.75
CA SER A 42 -5.22 -0.87 -1.54
C SER A 42 -4.58 0.51 -1.45
N VAL A 43 -4.26 0.95 -0.23
CA VAL A 43 -3.89 2.33 0.09
C VAL A 43 -2.59 2.73 -0.63
N ASN A 44 -1.55 1.92 -0.50
CA ASN A 44 -0.24 2.17 -1.14
C ASN A 44 -0.28 2.05 -2.66
N ARG A 45 -1.25 1.33 -3.24
CA ARG A 45 -1.39 1.22 -4.71
C ARG A 45 -2.32 2.26 -5.31
N GLY A 46 -3.09 2.98 -4.48
CA GLY A 46 -4.06 3.98 -4.94
C GLY A 46 -5.20 3.39 -5.77
N VAL A 47 -5.65 2.17 -5.44
CA VAL A 47 -6.69 1.46 -6.21
C VAL A 47 -7.81 0.95 -5.31
N LEU A 48 -9.02 0.88 -5.87
CA LEU A 48 -10.18 0.26 -5.24
C LEU A 48 -10.32 -1.20 -5.70
N ILE A 49 -10.72 -2.09 -4.78
CA ILE A 49 -10.81 -3.53 -5.03
C ILE A 49 -12.10 -4.14 -4.43
N CYS A 50 -12.61 -5.19 -5.07
CA CYS A 50 -13.75 -5.97 -4.61
C CYS A 50 -13.31 -7.07 -3.62
N ASP A 51 -14.26 -7.71 -2.95
CA ASP A 51 -13.96 -8.75 -1.95
C ASP A 51 -13.14 -9.91 -2.52
N GLY A 52 -13.53 -10.42 -3.69
CA GLY A 52 -12.83 -11.55 -4.32
C GLY A 52 -11.37 -11.24 -4.62
N CYS A 53 -11.04 -9.99 -4.97
CA CYS A 53 -9.64 -9.57 -5.16
C CYS A 53 -8.96 -9.28 -3.81
N CYS A 54 -9.69 -8.68 -2.86
CA CYS A 54 -9.20 -8.35 -1.53
C CYS A 54 -8.65 -9.58 -0.78
N GLY A 55 -9.31 -10.74 -0.88
CA GLY A 55 -8.79 -12.00 -0.31
C GLY A 55 -7.37 -12.32 -0.79
N VAL A 56 -7.10 -12.13 -2.08
CA VAL A 56 -5.75 -12.30 -2.64
C VAL A 56 -4.80 -11.21 -2.14
N HIS A 57 -5.22 -9.95 -2.14
CA HIS A 57 -4.38 -8.84 -1.65
C HIS A 57 -3.94 -9.02 -0.19
N ARG A 58 -4.82 -9.55 0.68
CA ARG A 58 -4.47 -9.91 2.07
C ARG A 58 -3.38 -10.97 2.13
N SER A 59 -3.40 -11.95 1.21
CA SER A 59 -2.38 -13.01 1.14
C SER A 59 -0.99 -12.53 0.70
N LEU A 60 -0.89 -11.34 0.08
CA LEU A 60 0.40 -10.76 -0.35
C LEU A 60 1.15 -10.03 0.77
N GLY A 61 0.46 -9.66 1.86
CA GLY A 61 1.03 -8.87 2.95
C GLY A 61 1.13 -7.36 2.66
N ARG A 62 1.30 -6.58 3.74
CA ARG A 62 1.27 -5.10 3.70
C ARG A 62 2.39 -4.47 2.86
N HIS A 63 3.54 -5.14 2.75
CA HIS A 63 4.65 -4.72 1.90
C HIS A 63 4.26 -4.67 0.41
N ASN A 64 3.29 -5.50 -0.01
CA ASN A 64 2.72 -5.47 -1.35
C ASN A 64 1.46 -4.61 -1.43
N SER A 65 0.52 -4.81 -0.50
CA SER A 65 -0.78 -4.16 -0.51
C SER A 65 -1.30 -3.90 0.91
N GLN A 66 -1.47 -2.63 1.26
CA GLN A 66 -2.08 -2.17 2.50
C GLN A 66 -3.60 -2.10 2.31
N VAL A 67 -4.33 -3.09 2.82
CA VAL A 67 -5.77 -3.25 2.56
C VAL A 67 -6.61 -2.56 3.63
N ARG A 68 -7.67 -1.85 3.23
CA ARG A 68 -8.61 -1.20 4.17
C ARG A 68 -10.03 -1.21 3.62
N HIS A 69 -11.04 -1.49 4.45
CA HIS A 69 -12.45 -1.48 4.02
C HIS A 69 -13.00 -0.06 3.94
N LEU A 70 -13.74 0.27 2.89
CA LEU A 70 -14.21 1.63 2.63
C LEU A 70 -15.24 2.14 3.64
N SER A 71 -16.08 1.27 4.20
CA SER A 71 -17.18 1.68 5.10
C SER A 71 -17.14 1.11 6.52
N ASN A 72 -16.31 0.10 6.78
CA ASN A 72 -16.31 -0.65 8.05
C ASN A 72 -15.01 -0.45 8.85
N THR A 73 -14.16 0.45 8.37
CA THR A 73 -13.02 0.96 9.13
C THR A 73 -13.15 2.48 9.21
N SER A 74 -12.72 3.06 10.33
CA SER A 74 -12.62 4.52 10.43
C SER A 74 -11.52 5.00 9.48
N TRP A 75 -11.76 6.03 8.67
CA TRP A 75 -10.75 6.62 7.78
C TRP A 75 -10.40 8.03 8.23
N PRO A 76 -9.11 8.41 8.21
CA PRO A 76 -8.73 9.81 8.10
C PRO A 76 -9.30 10.37 6.79
N PRO A 77 -10.07 11.48 6.79
CA PRO A 77 -10.70 12.01 5.59
C PRO A 77 -9.70 12.31 4.46
N THR A 78 -8.53 12.84 4.82
CA THR A 78 -7.42 13.19 3.93
C THR A 78 -6.79 11.96 3.27
N GLN A 79 -6.67 10.84 4.00
CA GLN A 79 -6.13 9.59 3.45
C GLN A 79 -7.11 8.96 2.45
N LEU A 80 -8.41 8.95 2.76
CA LEU A 80 -9.43 8.46 1.83
C LEU A 80 -9.47 9.33 0.56
N GLN A 81 -9.41 10.66 0.73
CA GLN A 81 -9.33 11.60 -0.39
C GLN A 81 -8.10 11.35 -1.26
N MET A 82 -6.94 11.09 -0.66
CA MET A 82 -5.70 10.74 -1.39
C MET A 82 -5.91 9.49 -2.25
N VAL A 83 -6.45 8.41 -1.69
CA VAL A 83 -6.71 7.16 -2.43
C VAL A 83 -7.73 7.36 -3.55
N GLN A 84 -8.82 8.06 -3.29
CA GLN A 84 -9.84 8.37 -4.30
C GLN A 84 -9.28 9.23 -5.43
N THR A 85 -8.43 10.20 -5.09
CA THR A 85 -7.79 11.07 -6.08
C THR A 85 -6.84 10.26 -6.96
N LEU A 86 -6.01 9.38 -6.38
CA LEU A 86 -5.14 8.49 -7.16
C LEU A 86 -5.94 7.58 -8.09
N TYR A 87 -6.98 6.94 -7.58
CA TYR A 87 -7.83 6.05 -8.34
C TYR A 87 -8.51 6.77 -9.51
N ASN A 88 -9.12 7.92 -9.26
CA ASN A 88 -9.81 8.72 -10.28
C ASN A 88 -8.87 9.32 -11.34
N ASN A 89 -7.61 9.57 -10.98
CA ASN A 89 -6.59 10.06 -11.91
C ASN A 89 -5.78 8.92 -12.56
N GLY A 90 -6.30 7.69 -12.55
CA GLY A 90 -5.72 6.62 -13.34
C GLY A 90 -4.47 5.99 -12.75
N ALA A 91 -4.31 5.94 -11.42
CA ALA A 91 -3.22 5.19 -10.77
C ALA A 91 -3.09 3.75 -11.30
N ASN A 92 -4.20 3.15 -11.74
CA ASN A 92 -4.19 1.82 -12.33
C ASN A 92 -3.34 1.70 -13.62
N ALA A 93 -3.16 2.80 -14.36
CA ALA A 93 -2.33 2.85 -15.56
C ALA A 93 -0.84 2.64 -15.27
N ILE A 94 -0.39 2.91 -14.03
CA ILE A 94 0.99 2.60 -13.60
C ILE A 94 1.18 1.09 -13.54
N TRP A 95 0.21 0.40 -12.93
CA TRP A 95 0.28 -1.03 -12.65
C TRP A 95 -0.14 -1.93 -13.81
N GLU A 96 -0.77 -1.36 -14.85
CA GLU A 96 -1.27 -2.07 -16.03
C GLU A 96 -0.75 -1.44 -17.34
N HIS A 97 0.35 -0.70 -17.29
CA HIS A 97 0.89 0.05 -18.43
C HIS A 97 1.02 -0.80 -19.70
N THR A 98 1.63 -1.99 -19.61
CA THR A 98 1.81 -2.89 -20.76
C THR A 98 0.52 -3.57 -21.20
N LEU A 99 -0.57 -3.49 -20.45
CA LEU A 99 -1.88 -4.00 -20.88
C LEU A 99 -2.66 -2.92 -21.66
N LEU A 100 -2.31 -1.65 -21.47
CA LEU A 100 -2.90 -0.51 -22.18
C LEU A 100 -2.22 -0.26 -23.54
N ASP A 101 -0.99 -0.73 -23.73
CA ASP A 101 -0.28 -0.64 -25.00
C ASP A 101 -0.82 -1.65 -26.02
N LEU A 102 -1.29 -1.15 -27.16
CA LEU A 102 -1.88 -1.94 -28.24
C LEU A 102 -0.87 -2.94 -28.86
N SER A 103 0.43 -2.69 -28.72
CA SER A 103 1.48 -3.56 -29.26
C SER A 103 1.70 -4.85 -28.46
N SER A 104 1.42 -4.84 -27.16
CA SER A 104 1.63 -5.95 -26.21
C SER A 104 0.40 -6.86 -26.03
N ILE A 105 -0.75 -6.50 -26.62
CA ILE A 105 -2.00 -7.31 -26.59
C ILE A 105 -1.80 -8.71 -27.24
N THR A 106 -0.76 -8.86 -28.07
CA THR A 106 -0.42 -10.11 -28.76
C THR A 106 0.14 -11.21 -27.84
N SER A 107 0.52 -10.89 -26.60
CA SER A 107 1.23 -11.82 -25.71
C SER A 107 0.34 -12.79 -24.91
N GLY A 108 -0.97 -12.86 -25.18
CA GLY A 108 -1.91 -13.73 -24.46
C GLY A 108 -2.18 -13.33 -22.99
N LYS A 109 -1.57 -12.24 -22.50
CA LYS A 109 -1.75 -11.73 -21.13
C LYS A 109 -3.04 -10.91 -21.07
N ARG A 110 -4.15 -11.56 -20.74
CA ARG A 110 -5.46 -10.92 -20.63
C ARG A 110 -5.85 -10.69 -19.17
N LYS A 111 -6.43 -9.53 -18.91
CA LYS A 111 -7.08 -9.20 -17.64
C LYS A 111 -8.28 -10.12 -17.37
N PRO A 112 -8.39 -10.73 -16.17
CA PRO A 112 -9.55 -11.55 -15.80
C PRO A 112 -10.86 -10.78 -15.87
N ASN A 113 -11.93 -11.46 -16.27
CA ASN A 113 -13.28 -10.90 -16.24
C ASN A 113 -13.84 -10.93 -14.80
N PRO A 114 -14.85 -10.08 -14.48
CA PRO A 114 -15.45 -10.06 -13.15
C PRO A 114 -16.04 -11.41 -12.71
N GLN A 115 -16.50 -12.26 -13.63
CA GLN A 115 -17.08 -13.58 -13.36
C GLN A 115 -16.03 -14.71 -13.25
N ASP A 116 -14.77 -14.43 -13.59
CA ASP A 116 -13.72 -15.45 -13.51
C ASP A 116 -13.52 -15.89 -12.05
N LYS A 117 -13.18 -17.17 -11.88
CA LYS A 117 -12.90 -17.74 -10.55
C LYS A 117 -11.77 -16.96 -9.88
N VAL A 118 -11.90 -16.78 -8.56
CA VAL A 118 -10.85 -16.12 -7.77
C VAL A 118 -9.54 -16.88 -7.91
N HIS A 119 -9.57 -18.20 -7.68
CA HIS A 119 -8.44 -19.08 -7.92
C HIS A 119 -8.68 -20.00 -9.14
N PRO A 120 -7.71 -20.16 -10.05
CA PRO A 120 -6.39 -19.50 -10.08
C PRO A 120 -6.39 -18.13 -10.77
N ASN A 121 -7.40 -17.81 -11.59
CA ASN A 121 -7.35 -16.71 -12.56
C ASN A 121 -7.06 -15.33 -11.96
N LYS A 122 -7.87 -14.88 -10.99
CA LYS A 122 -7.65 -13.57 -10.36
C LYS A 122 -6.42 -13.59 -9.46
N THR A 123 -6.16 -14.69 -8.76
CA THR A 123 -4.99 -14.86 -7.90
C THR A 123 -3.68 -14.68 -8.67
N GLU A 124 -3.53 -15.39 -9.79
CA GLU A 124 -2.32 -15.34 -10.62
C GLU A 124 -2.13 -13.95 -11.25
N PHE A 125 -3.21 -13.35 -11.73
CA PHE A 125 -3.13 -11.99 -12.28
C PHE A 125 -2.74 -10.96 -11.22
N ILE A 126 -3.34 -10.99 -10.03
CA ILE A 126 -3.05 -10.05 -8.94
C ILE A 126 -1.60 -10.19 -8.47
N LYS A 127 -1.10 -11.42 -8.34
CA LYS A 127 0.32 -11.70 -8.06
C LYS A 127 1.23 -11.15 -9.17
N SER A 128 0.90 -11.45 -10.43
CA SER A 128 1.64 -10.94 -11.58
C SER A 128 1.69 -9.40 -11.58
N LYS A 129 0.56 -8.77 -11.26
CA LYS A 129 0.42 -7.30 -11.29
C LYS A 129 1.20 -6.60 -10.19
N TYR A 130 1.02 -6.99 -8.92
CA TYR A 130 1.54 -6.21 -7.79
C TYR A 130 2.78 -6.81 -7.15
N GLN A 131 2.93 -8.14 -7.18
CA GLN A 131 4.08 -8.82 -6.60
C GLN A 131 5.21 -8.98 -7.61
N MET A 132 4.89 -9.39 -8.85
CA MET A 132 5.90 -9.54 -9.91
C MET A 132 6.08 -8.27 -10.76
N LEU A 133 5.21 -7.26 -10.57
CA LEU A 133 5.20 -6.03 -11.36
C LEU A 133 5.24 -6.28 -12.88
N ALA A 134 4.58 -7.34 -13.35
CA ALA A 134 4.73 -7.86 -14.71
C ALA A 134 4.19 -6.94 -15.82
N PHE A 135 3.44 -5.88 -15.45
CA PHE A 135 2.78 -4.98 -16.40
C PHE A 135 3.17 -3.52 -16.25
N VAL A 136 4.17 -3.20 -15.42
CA VAL A 136 4.66 -1.82 -15.27
C VAL A 136 5.54 -1.46 -16.47
N HIS A 137 5.67 -0.16 -16.76
CA HIS A 137 6.54 0.31 -17.86
C HIS A 137 8.02 0.00 -17.60
N ARG A 138 8.46 0.18 -16.35
CA ARG A 138 9.83 -0.05 -15.90
C ARG A 138 9.81 -0.59 -14.48
N LEU A 139 10.62 -1.62 -14.22
CA LEU A 139 10.79 -2.16 -12.88
C LEU A 139 11.48 -1.15 -11.96
N PRO A 140 11.23 -1.21 -10.63
CA PRO A 140 11.98 -0.40 -9.68
C PRO A 140 13.49 -0.61 -9.84
N CYS A 141 14.28 0.43 -9.58
CA CYS A 141 15.73 0.28 -9.51
C CYS A 141 16.10 -0.76 -8.44
N ARG A 142 17.16 -1.53 -8.69
CA ARG A 142 17.72 -2.43 -7.67
C ARG A 142 18.33 -1.59 -6.55
N ASP A 143 18.32 -2.11 -5.32
CA ASP A 143 18.85 -1.38 -4.16
C ASP A 143 20.33 -1.00 -4.30
N ASP A 144 21.10 -1.76 -5.10
CA ASP A 144 22.51 -1.48 -5.41
C ASP A 144 22.70 -0.28 -6.38
N ASP A 145 21.66 0.14 -7.11
CA ASP A 145 21.71 1.26 -8.06
C ASP A 145 21.40 2.59 -7.36
N SER A 146 22.29 2.94 -6.42
CA SER A 146 22.18 4.13 -5.58
C SER A 146 22.05 5.44 -6.39
N SER A 147 22.66 5.50 -7.58
CA SER A 147 22.59 6.70 -8.43
C SER A 147 21.20 6.90 -9.04
N ALA A 148 20.60 5.86 -9.61
CA ALA A 148 19.27 5.96 -10.18
C ALA A 148 18.21 6.25 -9.09
N ALA A 149 18.33 5.60 -7.94
CA ALA A 149 17.46 5.83 -6.79
C ALA A 149 17.56 7.28 -6.28
N ALA A 150 18.78 7.83 -6.20
CA ALA A 150 19.00 9.21 -5.78
C ALA A 150 18.38 10.21 -6.76
N ASP A 151 18.50 9.99 -8.07
CA ASP A 151 17.95 10.91 -9.07
C ASP A 151 16.41 10.87 -9.11
N LEU A 152 15.81 9.68 -8.99
CA LEU A 152 14.35 9.55 -8.80
C LEU A 152 13.88 10.24 -7.52
N SER A 153 14.67 10.15 -6.44
CA SER A 153 14.35 10.78 -5.16
C SER A 153 14.45 12.31 -5.20
N LYS A 154 15.43 12.86 -5.94
CA LYS A 154 15.49 14.32 -6.23
C LYS A 154 14.29 14.78 -7.06
N GLN A 155 13.85 13.98 -8.04
CA GLN A 155 12.64 14.27 -8.81
C GLN A 155 11.40 14.26 -7.92
N LEU A 156 11.29 13.27 -7.01
CA LEU A 156 10.19 13.20 -6.05
C LEU A 156 10.18 14.44 -5.15
N HIS A 157 11.33 14.80 -4.59
CA HIS A 157 11.52 16.00 -3.75
C HIS A 157 11.01 17.29 -4.42
N SER A 158 11.23 17.43 -5.73
CA SER A 158 10.73 18.59 -6.48
C SER A 158 9.24 18.49 -6.84
N SER A 159 8.75 17.28 -7.13
CA SER A 159 7.39 17.03 -7.66
C SER A 159 6.29 17.25 -6.61
N VAL A 160 6.58 16.93 -5.35
CA VAL A 160 5.63 17.01 -4.22
C VAL A 160 5.18 18.44 -3.89
N ARG A 161 5.81 19.46 -4.48
CA ARG A 161 5.34 20.86 -4.39
C ARG A 161 4.02 21.09 -5.14
N THR A 162 3.67 20.21 -6.07
CA THR A 162 2.45 20.29 -6.90
C THR A 162 1.44 19.21 -6.52
N GLY A 163 0.18 19.39 -6.90
CA GLY A 163 -0.89 18.42 -6.62
C GLY A 163 -0.90 17.16 -7.50
N ASN A 164 0.10 16.94 -8.36
CA ASN A 164 0.12 15.77 -9.25
C ASN A 164 0.55 14.51 -8.49
N LEU A 165 -0.43 13.83 -7.88
CA LEU A 165 -0.22 12.60 -7.11
C LEU A 165 0.25 11.43 -7.98
N GLU A 166 -0.25 11.32 -9.21
CA GLU A 166 0.12 10.22 -10.12
C GLU A 166 1.63 10.23 -10.41
N THR A 167 2.21 11.41 -10.63
CA THR A 167 3.66 11.56 -10.84
C THR A 167 4.44 11.11 -9.61
N CYS A 168 4.00 11.48 -8.42
CA CYS A 168 4.69 11.08 -7.18
C CYS A 168 4.55 9.57 -6.93
N LEU A 169 3.36 8.99 -7.15
CA LEU A 169 3.15 7.54 -7.07
C LEU A 169 4.03 6.78 -8.07
N ARG A 170 4.16 7.30 -9.29
CA ARG A 170 5.02 6.70 -10.33
C ARG A 170 6.48 6.72 -9.90
N LEU A 171 6.99 7.85 -9.40
CA LEU A 171 8.37 7.94 -8.90
C LEU A 171 8.63 6.97 -7.75
N LEU A 172 7.71 6.89 -6.78
CA LEU A 172 7.77 5.93 -5.67
C LEU A 172 7.77 4.49 -6.19
N SER A 173 6.93 4.17 -7.20
CA SER A 173 6.90 2.85 -7.82
C SER A 173 8.19 2.46 -8.57
N LEU A 174 9.02 3.45 -8.94
CA LEU A 174 10.30 3.24 -9.61
C LEU A 174 11.48 3.14 -8.63
N GLY A 175 11.24 3.32 -7.33
CA GLY A 175 12.28 3.24 -6.29
C GLY A 175 12.70 4.59 -5.69
N ALA A 176 11.97 5.68 -5.94
CA ALA A 176 12.20 6.94 -5.21
C ALA A 176 11.93 6.73 -3.70
N GLN A 177 12.79 7.29 -2.86
CA GLN A 177 12.68 7.15 -1.41
C GLN A 177 11.87 8.31 -0.82
N ALA A 178 10.77 7.98 -0.13
CA ALA A 178 9.90 8.98 0.50
C ALA A 178 10.62 9.78 1.62
N ASN A 179 11.58 9.14 2.31
CA ASN A 179 12.45 9.73 3.33
C ASN A 179 13.77 10.29 2.79
N TYR A 180 13.92 10.45 1.47
CA TYR A 180 15.15 10.99 0.91
C TYR A 180 15.55 12.32 1.53
N PHE A 181 16.76 12.41 2.04
CA PHE A 181 17.32 13.65 2.57
C PHE A 181 18.15 14.34 1.48
N HIS A 182 17.67 15.47 0.97
CA HIS A 182 18.35 16.17 -0.12
C HIS A 182 19.63 16.85 0.41
N PRO A 183 20.84 16.48 -0.06
CA PRO A 183 22.08 17.00 0.51
C PRO A 183 22.23 18.52 0.40
N GLU A 184 21.89 19.09 -0.76
CA GLU A 184 22.02 20.54 -0.99
C GLU A 184 20.89 21.39 -0.41
N LYS A 185 19.66 20.87 -0.34
CA LYS A 185 18.50 21.58 0.23
C LYS A 185 18.34 21.34 1.73
N GLY A 186 19.00 20.30 2.24
CA GLY A 186 19.02 19.93 3.64
C GLY A 186 17.64 19.60 4.23
N ASN A 187 16.74 19.01 3.45
CA ASN A 187 15.38 18.64 3.87
C ASN A 187 14.81 17.45 3.06
N THR A 188 13.67 16.91 3.48
CA THR A 188 13.01 15.76 2.85
C THR A 188 11.81 16.16 1.98
N PRO A 189 11.29 15.30 1.07
CA PRO A 189 10.06 15.56 0.33
C PRO A 189 8.88 15.97 1.22
N LEU A 190 8.75 15.36 2.40
CA LEU A 190 7.66 15.68 3.33
C LEU A 190 7.73 17.12 3.86
N HIS A 191 8.93 17.68 4.05
CA HIS A 191 9.09 19.10 4.40
C HIS A 191 8.53 20.01 3.31
N ILE A 192 8.80 19.69 2.04
CA ILE A 192 8.34 20.48 0.89
C ILE A 192 6.81 20.38 0.76
N ALA A 193 6.25 19.17 0.87
CA ALA A 193 4.80 18.96 0.83
C ALA A 193 4.09 19.72 1.97
N ALA A 194 4.63 19.64 3.19
CA ALA A 194 4.10 20.32 4.36
C ALA A 194 4.14 21.85 4.22
N LYS A 195 5.27 22.40 3.78
CA LYS A 195 5.42 23.85 3.54
C LYS A 195 4.49 24.37 2.44
N ALA A 196 4.20 23.54 1.43
CA ALA A 196 3.32 23.88 0.31
C ALA A 196 1.84 23.59 0.56
N GLY A 197 1.49 23.01 1.73
CA GLY A 197 0.10 22.65 2.04
C GLY A 197 -0.46 21.50 1.21
N GLN A 198 0.41 20.65 0.65
CA GLN A 198 0.02 19.55 -0.24
C GLN A 198 -0.43 18.32 0.56
N VAL A 199 -1.66 18.37 1.08
CA VAL A 199 -2.21 17.37 1.99
C VAL A 199 -2.15 15.94 1.43
N CYS A 200 -2.66 15.72 0.21
CA CYS A 200 -2.64 14.38 -0.38
C CYS A 200 -1.21 13.89 -0.70
N GLN A 201 -0.27 14.80 -0.99
CA GLN A 201 1.13 14.43 -1.19
C GLN A 201 1.77 13.98 0.12
N ALA A 202 1.49 14.69 1.22
CA ALA A 202 1.94 14.30 2.54
C ALA A 202 1.40 12.91 2.94
N GLU A 203 0.10 12.66 2.72
CA GLU A 203 -0.50 11.33 2.95
C GLU A 203 0.21 10.23 2.15
N LEU A 204 0.42 10.45 0.85
CA LEU A 204 1.08 9.48 -0.03
C LEU A 204 2.52 9.20 0.43
N LEU A 205 3.29 10.25 0.75
CA LEU A 205 4.66 10.10 1.24
C LEU A 205 4.70 9.29 2.54
N CYS A 206 3.80 9.57 3.49
CA CYS A 206 3.72 8.85 4.76
C CYS A 206 3.28 7.39 4.60
N VAL A 207 2.38 7.09 3.64
CA VAL A 207 2.03 5.70 3.28
C VAL A 207 3.25 4.91 2.78
N TYR A 208 4.21 5.61 2.15
CA TYR A 208 5.50 5.09 1.70
C TYR A 208 6.63 5.28 2.74
N GLY A 209 6.28 5.55 3.99
CA GLY A 209 7.21 5.56 5.12
C GLY A 209 7.88 6.89 5.42
N ALA A 210 7.45 8.02 4.82
CA ALA A 210 7.99 9.32 5.19
C ALA A 210 7.73 9.64 6.67
N ASP A 211 8.76 10.09 7.39
CA ASP A 211 8.71 10.38 8.82
C ASP A 211 8.35 11.87 9.09
N PRO A 212 7.19 12.17 9.70
CA PRO A 212 6.82 13.54 10.10
C PRO A 212 7.65 14.11 11.26
N GLY A 213 8.41 13.27 11.98
CA GLY A 213 9.31 13.64 13.07
C GLY A 213 10.73 13.98 12.62
N ALA A 214 11.11 13.62 11.38
CA ALA A 214 12.47 13.80 10.90
C ALA A 214 12.85 15.29 10.80
N PRO A 215 13.94 15.73 11.45
CA PRO A 215 14.40 17.12 11.36
C PRO A 215 15.15 17.40 10.05
N ASP A 216 14.99 18.61 9.53
CA ASP A 216 15.83 19.16 8.47
C ASP A 216 17.20 19.64 9.01
N SER A 217 18.05 20.15 8.12
CA SER A 217 19.35 20.74 8.44
C SER A 217 19.30 21.92 9.41
N THR A 218 18.13 22.53 9.61
CA THR A 218 17.88 23.62 10.57
C THR A 218 17.25 23.15 11.87
N GLY A 219 17.03 21.83 12.03
CA GLY A 219 16.36 21.23 13.18
C GLY A 219 14.84 21.35 13.16
N LYS A 220 14.23 21.78 12.05
CA LYS A 220 12.77 21.89 11.90
C LYS A 220 12.20 20.64 11.26
N THR A 221 11.05 20.18 11.74
CA THR A 221 10.33 19.04 11.16
C THR A 221 9.28 19.48 10.15
N PRO A 222 8.70 18.59 9.32
CA PRO A 222 7.60 18.91 8.42
C PRO A 222 6.42 19.59 9.13
N ILE A 223 6.10 19.15 10.35
CA ILE A 223 5.02 19.72 11.18
C ILE A 223 5.28 21.21 11.46
N HIS A 224 6.54 21.61 11.73
CA HIS A 224 6.90 23.01 11.94
C HIS A 224 6.64 23.86 10.68
N TYR A 225 6.98 23.34 9.50
CA TYR A 225 6.73 24.04 8.24
C TYR A 225 5.25 24.17 7.91
N ALA A 226 4.44 23.13 8.15
CA ALA A 226 3.00 23.20 7.98
C ALA A 226 2.39 24.30 8.87
N ARG A 227 2.76 24.35 10.16
CA ARG A 227 2.31 25.40 11.09
C ARG A 227 2.78 26.80 10.67
N GLN A 228 4.06 26.94 10.31
CA GLN A 228 4.64 28.22 9.89
C GLN A 228 3.97 28.77 8.62
N ALA A 229 3.57 27.89 7.70
CA ALA A 229 2.87 28.25 6.47
C ALA A 229 1.35 28.46 6.66
N GLY A 230 0.82 28.24 7.87
CA GLY A 230 -0.61 28.40 8.17
C GLY A 230 -1.49 27.19 7.86
N HIS A 231 -0.90 26.04 7.50
CA HIS A 231 -1.61 24.80 7.20
C HIS A 231 -1.86 23.98 8.48
N GLN A 232 -2.71 24.51 9.38
CA GLN A 232 -2.97 23.90 10.70
C GLN A 232 -3.56 22.49 10.60
N ASP A 233 -4.55 22.27 9.73
CA ASP A 233 -5.17 20.95 9.56
C ASP A 233 -4.14 19.90 9.09
N LEU A 234 -3.22 20.29 8.20
CA LEU A 234 -2.13 19.41 7.77
C LEU A 234 -1.14 19.15 8.90
N ALA A 235 -0.82 20.16 9.72
CA ALA A 235 0.08 19.98 10.85
C ALA A 235 -0.51 19.01 11.89
N ASP A 236 -1.80 19.17 12.23
CA ASP A 236 -2.52 18.26 13.12
C ASP A 236 -2.55 16.85 12.54
N ARG A 237 -2.83 16.71 11.24
CA ARG A 237 -2.81 15.42 10.57
C ARG A 237 -1.42 14.77 10.56
N LEU A 238 -0.35 15.54 10.39
CA LEU A 238 1.03 15.03 10.46
C LEU A 238 1.39 14.55 11.88
N VAL A 239 0.85 15.19 12.93
CA VAL A 239 0.98 14.67 14.31
C VAL A 239 0.25 13.33 14.44
N GLU A 240 -0.98 13.22 13.95
CA GLU A 240 -1.69 11.91 13.96
C GLU A 240 -0.90 10.83 13.22
N ILE A 241 -0.29 11.15 12.07
CA ILE A 241 0.53 10.21 11.31
C ILE A 241 1.78 9.79 12.09
N GLN A 242 2.44 10.74 12.77
CA GLN A 242 3.63 10.47 13.58
C GLN A 242 3.36 9.42 14.68
N TYR A 243 2.15 9.42 15.23
CA TYR A 243 1.73 8.52 16.30
C TYR A 243 0.82 7.37 15.84
N GLU A 244 0.58 7.21 14.53
CA GLU A 244 -0.37 6.23 13.97
C GLU A 244 -0.11 4.81 14.49
N LEU A 245 1.16 4.42 14.65
CA LEU A 245 1.53 3.11 15.19
C LEU A 245 0.97 2.92 16.60
N THR A 246 1.34 3.81 17.53
CA THR A 246 0.93 3.69 18.94
C THR A 246 -0.56 3.97 19.13
N ASP A 247 -1.14 4.85 18.32
CA ASP A 247 -2.56 5.12 18.32
C ASP A 247 -3.38 3.90 17.94
N ARG A 248 -2.93 3.16 16.92
CA ARG A 248 -3.61 1.94 16.50
C ARG A 248 -3.50 0.84 17.55
N LEU A 249 -2.33 0.68 18.15
CA LEU A 249 -2.12 -0.27 19.25
C LEU A 249 -3.02 0.06 20.46
N ALA A 250 -3.14 1.33 20.84
CA ALA A 250 -4.02 1.76 21.92
C ALA A 250 -5.51 1.55 21.55
N PHE A 251 -5.90 1.93 20.32
CA PHE A 251 -7.26 1.77 19.82
C PHE A 251 -7.69 0.30 19.79
N TYR A 252 -6.80 -0.62 19.42
CA TYR A 252 -7.07 -2.06 19.41
C TYR A 252 -7.50 -2.60 20.79
N LEU A 253 -6.92 -2.09 21.88
CA LEU A 253 -7.22 -2.56 23.23
C LEU A 253 -8.38 -1.83 23.92
N CYS A 254 -8.56 -0.53 23.66
CA CYS A 254 -9.52 0.28 24.42
C CYS A 254 -10.53 1.06 23.56
N GLY A 255 -10.46 0.97 22.23
CA GLY A 255 -11.35 1.68 21.31
C GLY A 255 -11.23 3.20 21.36
N ARG A 256 -10.13 3.74 21.89
CA ARG A 256 -9.87 5.18 22.05
C ARG A 256 -8.48 5.54 21.53
N LYS A 257 -8.38 6.74 20.96
CA LYS A 257 -7.09 7.34 20.55
C LYS A 257 -6.71 8.50 21.48
N PRO A 258 -5.41 8.80 21.66
CA PRO A 258 -4.95 9.96 22.41
C PRO A 258 -5.46 11.27 21.81
N ASP A 259 -5.65 12.29 22.65
CA ASP A 259 -5.96 13.64 22.19
C ASP A 259 -4.66 14.43 21.98
N HIS A 260 -4.15 14.35 20.76
CA HIS A 260 -2.92 15.02 20.36
C HIS A 260 -3.00 16.55 20.44
N LYS A 261 -4.19 17.15 20.34
CA LYS A 261 -4.35 18.62 20.39
C LYS A 261 -4.04 19.16 21.76
N ASN A 262 -4.31 18.36 22.80
CA ASN A 262 -4.04 18.69 24.19
C ASN A 262 -2.65 18.24 24.66
N GLY A 263 -1.76 17.84 23.74
CA GLY A 263 -0.40 17.36 24.06
C GLY A 263 -0.37 15.96 24.67
N GLN A 264 -1.49 15.23 24.68
CA GLN A 264 -1.53 13.83 25.08
C GLN A 264 -1.29 12.94 23.87
N HIS A 265 -0.06 12.43 23.74
CA HIS A 265 0.34 11.59 22.60
C HIS A 265 0.27 10.07 22.87
N PHE A 266 0.02 9.65 24.12
CA PHE A 266 -0.07 8.23 24.46
C PHE A 266 -1.26 7.94 25.37
N ILE A 267 -1.85 6.77 25.15
CA ILE A 267 -2.77 6.09 26.07
C ILE A 267 -2.14 4.75 26.43
N ILE A 268 -1.96 4.48 27.72
CA ILE A 268 -1.49 3.19 28.22
C ILE A 268 -2.68 2.48 28.87
N PRO A 269 -3.26 1.45 28.23
CA PRO A 269 -4.36 0.69 28.81
C PRO A 269 -3.93 -0.01 30.11
N GLN A 270 -4.87 -0.19 31.03
CA GLN A 270 -4.67 -1.00 32.23
C GLN A 270 -5.40 -2.33 32.06
N MET A 271 -4.73 -3.43 32.39
CA MET A 271 -5.38 -4.75 32.46
C MET A 271 -6.36 -4.75 33.64
N ALA A 272 -7.54 -5.31 33.44
CA ALA A 272 -8.58 -5.41 34.48
C ALA A 272 -8.12 -6.23 35.70
N ASP A 273 -7.16 -7.14 35.50
CA ASP A 273 -6.70 -8.08 36.52
C ASP A 273 -5.59 -7.53 37.42
N ARG A 274 -5.84 -6.36 38.03
CA ARG A 274 -4.97 -5.84 39.10
C ARG A 274 -4.91 -6.77 40.33
N TYR A 275 -5.71 -7.84 40.35
CA TYR A 275 -5.76 -8.90 41.35
C TYR A 275 -5.08 -10.22 40.92
N SER A 276 -4.52 -10.31 39.70
CA SER A 276 -3.54 -11.36 39.41
C SER A 276 -2.23 -10.96 40.10
N LEU A 277 -2.13 -11.42 41.36
CA LEU A 277 -0.98 -11.27 42.24
C LEU A 277 0.32 -11.55 41.47
N GLU A 278 1.13 -10.50 41.36
CA GLU A 278 2.38 -10.44 40.60
C GLU A 278 2.23 -10.57 39.08
N LEU A 279 2.65 -9.55 38.31
CA LEU A 279 3.14 -9.84 36.96
C LEU A 279 4.11 -11.01 37.12
N SER A 280 3.80 -12.16 36.50
CA SER A 280 4.63 -13.35 36.65
C SER A 280 6.10 -12.97 36.45
N GLU A 281 7.02 -13.60 37.18
CA GLU A 281 8.45 -13.31 37.00
C GLU A 281 8.87 -13.43 35.53
N PHE A 282 8.18 -14.29 34.78
CA PHE A 282 8.27 -14.37 33.32
C PHE A 282 7.86 -13.07 32.60
N ALA A 283 6.70 -12.48 32.91
CA ALA A 283 6.26 -11.21 32.32
C ALA A 283 7.23 -10.05 32.66
N LYS A 284 7.71 -9.98 33.91
CA LYS A 284 8.73 -9.00 34.30
C LYS A 284 10.05 -9.20 33.54
N ALA A 285 10.47 -10.45 33.34
CA ALA A 285 11.68 -10.78 32.59
C ALA A 285 11.52 -10.45 31.09
N ALA A 286 10.36 -10.72 30.51
CA ALA A 286 10.03 -10.37 29.12
C ALA A 286 10.06 -8.85 28.91
N LYS A 287 9.45 -8.08 29.82
CA LYS A 287 9.49 -6.61 29.80
C LYS A 287 10.91 -6.06 29.89
N ARG A 288 11.75 -6.63 30.77
CA ARG A 288 13.18 -6.26 30.85
C ARG A 288 13.93 -6.53 29.54
N LYS A 289 13.65 -7.66 28.87
CA LYS A 289 14.22 -7.97 27.55
C LYS A 289 13.75 -6.97 26.48
N LEU A 290 12.47 -6.61 26.47
CA LEU A 290 11.94 -5.58 25.56
C LEU A 290 12.66 -4.24 25.77
N GLN A 291 12.82 -3.82 27.02
CA GLN A 291 13.50 -2.57 27.37
C GLN A 291 14.99 -2.55 27.02
N SER A 292 15.62 -3.73 26.93
CA SER A 292 17.03 -3.87 26.54
C SER A 292 17.28 -3.73 25.04
N LEU A 293 16.23 -3.73 24.21
CA LEU A 293 16.36 -3.49 22.77
C LEU A 293 16.81 -2.05 22.49
N SER A 294 17.63 -1.88 21.45
CA SER A 294 17.91 -0.55 20.88
C SER A 294 16.63 0.07 20.30
N ASP A 295 16.61 1.38 20.09
CA ASP A 295 15.45 2.08 19.51
C ASP A 295 15.07 1.50 18.14
N HIS A 296 16.07 1.27 17.28
CA HIS A 296 15.85 0.64 15.98
C HIS A 296 15.19 -0.75 16.10
N LEU A 297 15.74 -1.65 16.92
CA LEU A 297 15.16 -3.00 17.06
C LEU A 297 13.78 -2.98 17.74
N PHE A 298 13.54 -2.01 18.62
CA PHE A 298 12.25 -1.80 19.23
C PHE A 298 11.20 -1.32 18.21
N GLU A 299 11.56 -0.37 17.34
CA GLU A 299 10.71 0.11 16.25
C GLU A 299 10.35 -1.02 15.27
N GLU A 300 11.32 -1.86 14.89
CA GLU A 300 11.08 -3.04 14.04
C GLU A 300 10.08 -4.01 14.68
N LEU A 301 10.22 -4.30 15.99
CA LEU A 301 9.27 -5.14 16.72
C LEU A 301 7.89 -4.47 16.84
N ALA A 302 7.85 -3.16 17.07
CA ALA A 302 6.60 -2.40 17.15
C ALA A 302 5.85 -2.43 15.82
N MET A 303 6.55 -2.34 14.69
CA MET A 303 5.98 -2.51 13.35
C MET A 303 5.46 -3.93 13.12
N ASP A 304 6.19 -4.95 13.58
CA ASP A 304 5.75 -6.35 13.48
C ASP A 304 4.44 -6.59 14.27
N VAL A 305 4.30 -5.98 15.46
CA VAL A 305 3.06 -6.05 16.26
C VAL A 305 1.94 -5.20 15.65
N TYR A 306 2.26 -4.04 15.05
CA TYR A 306 1.31 -3.22 14.31
C TYR A 306 0.70 -4.01 13.14
N ASP A 307 1.51 -4.74 12.38
CA ASP A 307 1.04 -5.60 11.29
C ASP A 307 0.08 -6.68 11.79
N GLU A 308 0.37 -7.30 12.94
CA GLU A 308 -0.51 -8.31 13.52
C GLU A 308 -1.83 -7.72 14.03
N VAL A 309 -1.82 -6.50 14.60
CA VAL A 309 -3.06 -5.77 14.93
C VAL A 309 -3.86 -5.51 13.66
N ASP A 310 -3.23 -5.00 12.59
CA ASP A 310 -3.88 -4.75 11.30
C ASP A 310 -4.50 -6.03 10.72
N ARG A 311 -3.80 -7.17 10.82
CA ARG A 311 -4.31 -8.48 10.39
C ARG A 311 -5.54 -8.90 11.20
N ARG A 312 -5.48 -8.86 12.53
CA ARG A 312 -6.59 -9.25 13.42
C ARG A 312 -7.83 -8.37 13.23
N GLU A 313 -7.64 -7.06 13.09
CA GLU A 313 -8.74 -6.13 12.78
C GLU A 313 -9.34 -6.41 11.40
N THR A 314 -8.50 -6.62 10.38
CA THR A 314 -8.94 -6.92 9.02
C THR A 314 -9.72 -8.24 8.96
N ASP A 315 -9.30 -9.26 9.71
CA ASP A 315 -10.03 -10.52 9.84
C ASP A 315 -11.43 -10.31 10.43
N ALA A 316 -11.55 -9.50 11.49
CA ALA A 316 -12.85 -9.17 12.08
C ALA A 316 -13.76 -8.45 11.08
N VAL A 317 -13.22 -7.48 10.32
CA VAL A 317 -13.96 -6.78 9.26
C VAL A 317 -14.36 -7.74 8.14
N TRP A 318 -13.46 -8.64 7.74
CA TRP A 318 -13.73 -9.65 6.72
C TRP A 318 -14.90 -10.55 7.13
N LEU A 319 -14.85 -11.13 8.33
CA LEU A 319 -15.94 -11.96 8.87
C LEU A 319 -17.26 -11.21 8.97
N ALA A 320 -17.23 -9.91 9.31
CA ALA A 320 -18.43 -9.08 9.42
C ALA A 320 -19.03 -8.65 8.07
N THR A 321 -18.27 -8.71 6.96
CA THR A 321 -18.67 -8.15 5.66
C THR A 321 -18.89 -9.19 4.57
N GLN A 322 -18.40 -10.42 4.75
CA GLN A 322 -18.55 -11.50 3.79
C GLN A 322 -19.81 -12.33 4.01
N ASN A 323 -20.32 -12.89 2.91
CA ASN A 323 -21.43 -13.84 2.95
C ASN A 323 -20.94 -15.23 3.40
N HIS A 324 -21.81 -16.01 4.04
CA HIS A 324 -21.49 -17.35 4.53
C HIS A 324 -20.92 -18.28 3.45
N SER A 325 -21.40 -18.20 2.20
CA SER A 325 -20.87 -19.00 1.08
C SER A 325 -19.41 -18.68 0.76
N THR A 326 -19.02 -17.41 0.84
CA THR A 326 -17.64 -16.96 0.60
C THR A 326 -16.71 -17.46 1.69
N LEU A 327 -17.14 -17.39 2.96
CA LEU A 327 -16.34 -17.84 4.10
C LEU A 327 -16.08 -19.35 4.08
N VAL A 328 -17.07 -20.16 3.68
CA VAL A 328 -16.93 -21.63 3.61
C VAL A 328 -16.06 -22.07 2.43
N THR A 329 -16.00 -21.29 1.36
CA THR A 329 -15.24 -21.61 0.13
C THR A 329 -13.89 -20.91 0.06
N GLU A 330 -13.49 -20.21 1.13
CA GLU A 330 -12.32 -19.35 1.12
C GLU A 330 -11.01 -20.15 1.07
N THR A 331 -10.28 -20.01 -0.04
CA THR A 331 -8.95 -20.61 -0.23
C THR A 331 -7.80 -19.65 0.06
N THR A 332 -8.11 -18.38 0.35
CA THR A 332 -7.13 -17.29 0.57
C THR A 332 -7.00 -16.88 2.03
N LEU A 333 -7.37 -17.76 2.97
CA LEU A 333 -7.24 -17.48 4.40
C LEU A 333 -5.77 -17.21 4.78
N VAL A 334 -5.56 -16.17 5.59
CA VAL A 334 -4.24 -15.73 6.05
C VAL A 334 -4.18 -15.87 7.57
N PRO A 335 -3.93 -17.08 8.10
CA PRO A 335 -4.00 -17.36 9.54
C PRO A 335 -2.89 -16.66 10.35
N PHE A 336 -1.83 -16.20 9.68
CA PHE A 336 -0.69 -15.49 10.24
C PHE A 336 -0.13 -14.52 9.19
N LEU A 337 0.74 -13.61 9.61
CA LEU A 337 1.33 -12.62 8.70
C LEU A 337 2.01 -13.26 7.48
N PRO A 338 1.71 -12.81 6.24
CA PRO A 338 2.39 -13.28 5.04
C PRO A 338 3.89 -13.05 5.08
N VAL A 339 4.64 -13.94 4.44
CA VAL A 339 6.10 -13.83 4.30
C VAL A 339 6.44 -12.57 3.51
N ASN A 340 7.34 -11.75 4.03
CA ASN A 340 7.98 -10.68 3.28
C ASN A 340 9.35 -11.18 2.77
N PRO A 341 9.58 -11.28 1.45
CA PRO A 341 10.85 -11.70 0.88
C PRO A 341 12.04 -10.83 1.31
N GLU A 342 11.81 -9.56 1.61
CA GLU A 342 12.84 -8.61 2.07
C GLU A 342 13.33 -8.88 3.49
N TYR A 343 12.60 -9.69 4.26
CA TYR A 343 12.94 -10.01 5.65
C TYR A 343 13.64 -11.36 5.77
N SER A 344 14.56 -11.46 6.72
CA SER A 344 15.18 -12.73 7.08
C SER A 344 14.14 -13.77 7.51
N SER A 345 14.48 -15.05 7.36
CA SER A 345 13.62 -16.16 7.81
C SER A 345 13.29 -16.06 9.30
N THR A 346 14.26 -15.66 10.13
CA THR A 346 14.07 -15.44 11.57
C THR A 346 13.04 -14.36 11.86
N ARG A 347 13.09 -13.23 11.14
CA ARG A 347 12.12 -12.14 11.32
C ARG A 347 10.72 -12.56 10.86
N ASN A 348 10.60 -13.20 9.70
CA ASN A 348 9.33 -13.75 9.23
C ASN A 348 8.74 -14.76 10.23
N GLN A 349 9.57 -15.64 10.78
CA GLN A 349 9.14 -16.58 11.82
C GLN A 349 8.65 -15.85 13.08
N GLY A 350 9.34 -14.79 13.51
CA GLY A 350 8.92 -13.94 14.63
C GLY A 350 7.53 -13.33 14.40
N ARG A 351 7.33 -12.70 13.25
CA ARG A 351 6.04 -12.13 12.82
C ARG A 351 4.91 -13.16 12.82
N GLN A 352 5.15 -14.35 12.27
CA GLN A 352 4.14 -15.41 12.22
C GLN A 352 3.82 -16.01 13.59
N LYS A 353 4.78 -16.04 14.52
CA LYS A 353 4.55 -16.49 15.90
C LYS A 353 3.57 -15.58 16.66
N LEU A 354 3.44 -14.30 16.30
CA LEU A 354 2.49 -13.37 16.92
C LEU A 354 1.03 -13.84 16.78
N ALA A 355 0.69 -14.56 15.71
CA ALA A 355 -0.64 -15.13 15.51
C ALA A 355 -1.01 -16.21 16.54
N ARG A 356 -0.01 -16.82 17.20
CA ARG A 356 -0.22 -17.85 18.23
C ARG A 356 -0.57 -17.27 19.61
N PHE A 357 -0.36 -15.98 19.82
CA PHE A 357 -0.62 -15.33 21.10
C PHE A 357 -2.12 -15.29 21.35
N ASN A 358 -2.53 -15.76 22.53
CA ASN A 358 -3.91 -15.58 22.96
C ASN A 358 -4.20 -14.09 23.24
N ALA A 359 -5.46 -13.75 23.49
CA ALA A 359 -5.88 -12.35 23.70
C ALA A 359 -5.14 -11.67 24.86
N HIS A 360 -4.92 -12.39 25.96
CA HIS A 360 -4.25 -11.87 27.15
C HIS A 360 -2.75 -11.64 26.93
N GLU A 361 -2.05 -12.62 26.34
CA GLU A 361 -0.62 -12.51 26.02
C GLU A 361 -0.37 -11.38 25.03
N PHE A 362 -1.20 -11.28 23.99
CA PHE A 362 -1.07 -10.23 22.98
C PHE A 362 -1.34 -8.84 23.56
N ALA A 363 -2.39 -8.70 24.39
CA ALA A 363 -2.67 -7.45 25.08
C ALA A 363 -1.52 -7.02 26.00
N THR A 364 -0.90 -7.96 26.71
CA THR A 364 0.27 -7.68 27.57
C THR A 364 1.44 -7.13 26.75
N LEU A 365 1.76 -7.77 25.62
CA LEU A 365 2.81 -7.30 24.71
C LEU A 365 2.53 -5.90 24.16
N VAL A 366 1.30 -5.64 23.72
CA VAL A 366 0.87 -4.34 23.19
C VAL A 366 0.99 -3.24 24.26
N ILE A 367 0.56 -3.51 25.50
CA ILE A 367 0.68 -2.56 26.62
C ILE A 367 2.16 -2.26 26.93
N ASP A 368 3.02 -3.28 26.94
CA ASP A 368 4.44 -3.10 27.19
C ASP A 368 5.13 -2.28 26.09
N ILE A 369 4.78 -2.51 24.81
CA ILE A 369 5.26 -1.68 23.69
C ILE A 369 4.79 -0.23 23.84
N LEU A 370 3.51 0.01 24.13
CA LEU A 370 2.98 1.37 24.34
C LEU A 370 3.70 2.08 25.50
N SER A 371 3.92 1.37 26.60
CA SER A 371 4.60 1.89 27.78
C SER A 371 6.07 2.22 27.49
N ASP A 372 6.76 1.36 26.74
CA ASP A 372 8.17 1.56 26.39
C ASP A 372 8.36 2.63 25.30
N ALA A 373 7.45 2.73 24.33
CA ALA A 373 7.44 3.81 23.33
C ALA A 373 7.32 5.19 24.01
N LYS A 374 6.41 5.32 24.97
CA LYS A 374 6.28 6.54 25.79
C LYS A 374 7.58 6.84 26.56
N ARG A 375 8.20 5.82 27.16
CA ARG A 375 9.46 5.98 27.92
C ARG A 375 10.59 6.48 27.02
N ARG A 376 10.76 5.88 25.83
CA ARG A 376 11.80 6.23 24.86
C ARG A 376 11.63 7.65 24.35
N GLN A 377 10.40 8.09 24.03
CA GLN A 377 10.16 9.46 23.60
C GLN A 377 10.48 10.50 24.69
N GLN A 378 10.30 10.16 25.97
CA GLN A 378 10.61 11.06 27.09
C GLN A 378 12.11 11.14 27.44
N GLY A 379 12.98 10.36 26.78
CA GLY A 379 14.42 10.35 27.06
C GLY A 379 14.81 9.70 28.40
N ASN A 380 13.89 8.97 29.06
CA ASN A 380 14.18 8.31 30.33
C ASN A 380 14.98 7.01 30.11
N SER A 381 16.30 7.08 30.33
CA SER A 381 17.18 5.92 30.35
C SER A 381 16.77 4.92 31.45
N VAL A 382 16.86 3.62 31.17
CA VAL A 382 16.80 2.59 32.22
C VAL A 382 17.96 2.85 33.17
N SER A 383 17.69 3.14 34.45
CA SER A 383 18.74 3.14 35.47
C SER A 383 19.32 1.72 35.56
N SER A 384 20.48 1.50 34.96
CA SER A 384 21.21 0.24 35.12
C SER A 384 21.66 0.12 36.58
N PRO A 385 21.38 -0.99 37.28
CA PRO A 385 22.14 -1.31 38.48
C PRO A 385 23.52 -1.79 38.03
N LYS A 386 24.49 -0.87 37.96
CA LYS A 386 25.89 -1.24 38.12
C LYS A 386 26.12 -1.29 39.62
N ASP A 387 26.21 -2.49 40.17
CA ASP A 387 27.14 -2.84 41.25
C ASP A 387 27.15 -4.36 41.47
N ASN A 388 28.37 -4.91 41.55
CA ASN A 388 28.76 -6.28 41.86
C ASN A 388 28.62 -7.25 40.66
N VAL A 389 29.66 -7.78 40.03
CA VAL A 389 30.87 -8.40 40.60
C VAL A 389 32.01 -8.29 39.57
N GLU A 390 33.05 -7.55 39.91
CA GLU A 390 34.40 -7.85 39.45
C GLU A 390 35.02 -8.86 40.44
N VAL A 391 36.06 -9.58 40.01
CA VAL A 391 36.85 -10.58 40.76
C VAL A 391 36.36 -12.03 40.63
N PHE A 392 36.84 -12.75 39.61
CA PHE A 392 37.51 -14.05 39.75
C PHE A 392 38.18 -14.47 38.43
N PHE A 393 39.21 -13.74 38.02
CA PHE A 393 40.25 -14.27 37.11
C PHE A 393 41.60 -14.14 37.81
N LYS A 394 42.05 -15.24 38.44
CA LYS A 394 43.43 -15.75 38.49
C LYS A 394 43.61 -16.68 39.70
N SER A 395 43.75 -17.98 39.44
CA SER A 395 44.83 -18.78 40.04
C SER A 395 45.00 -20.12 39.33
N VAL A 396 46.20 -20.32 38.74
CA VAL A 396 46.91 -21.61 38.50
C VAL A 396 46.32 -22.54 37.42
N GLY A 397 47.02 -23.05 36.40
CA GLY A 397 48.45 -23.23 36.17
C GLY A 397 48.77 -24.71 35.87
N SER A 398 48.93 -25.05 34.58
CA SER A 398 49.74 -26.15 33.99
C SER A 398 49.52 -27.62 34.43
N ARG A 399 49.20 -28.52 33.47
CA ARG A 399 49.95 -29.78 33.17
C ARG A 399 49.35 -30.59 31.99
N HIS A 400 50.24 -31.32 31.31
CA HIS A 400 50.12 -32.15 30.09
C HIS A 400 49.12 -33.33 30.12
N GLY A 401 48.81 -33.87 28.92
CA GLY A 401 48.58 -35.31 28.70
C GLY A 401 47.60 -35.67 27.57
N SER A 402 48.06 -36.45 26.60
CA SER A 402 47.39 -36.93 25.38
C SER A 402 46.30 -38.00 25.58
N GLU A 403 45.32 -38.09 24.65
CA GLU A 403 44.92 -39.28 23.83
C GLU A 403 43.41 -39.33 23.41
N SER A 404 43.22 -39.82 22.17
CA SER A 404 42.09 -40.56 21.52
C SER A 404 40.68 -39.97 21.25
N GLN A 405 40.44 -39.75 19.93
CA GLN A 405 39.39 -40.29 19.01
C GLN A 405 37.90 -40.43 19.39
N GLU A 406 37.05 -39.95 18.46
CA GLU A 406 35.80 -40.52 17.86
C GLU A 406 34.81 -39.37 17.50
N ILE A 407 34.79 -38.87 16.25
CA ILE A 407 33.89 -39.20 15.11
C ILE A 407 32.39 -39.12 15.45
N ASP A 408 31.69 -38.10 14.92
CA ASP A 408 30.50 -38.29 14.06
C ASP A 408 30.04 -36.96 13.42
N GLN A 409 30.06 -36.93 12.08
CA GLN A 409 29.61 -35.86 11.19
C GLN A 409 28.52 -36.47 10.28
N PRO A 410 27.32 -35.90 10.14
CA PRO A 410 26.33 -36.41 9.20
C PRO A 410 26.47 -35.84 7.78
N ASP A 411 26.34 -36.77 6.83
CA ASP A 411 26.48 -36.75 5.37
C ASP A 411 25.84 -35.58 4.60
N TYR A 412 26.60 -35.09 3.61
CA TYR A 412 26.16 -34.21 2.53
C TYR A 412 26.37 -34.94 1.19
N ASP A 413 25.29 -35.38 0.55
CA ASP A 413 25.35 -36.04 -0.75
C ASP A 413 25.27 -35.01 -1.89
N SER A 414 26.19 -35.11 -2.84
CA SER A 414 26.32 -34.21 -3.99
C SER A 414 26.20 -34.99 -5.29
N VAL A 415 25.74 -34.27 -6.32
CA VAL A 415 25.75 -34.53 -7.77
C VAL A 415 24.62 -35.36 -8.41
N ALA A 416 23.95 -34.74 -9.39
CA ALA A 416 24.00 -35.17 -10.80
C ALA A 416 23.48 -34.05 -11.72
N SER A 417 24.36 -33.55 -12.58
CA SER A 417 24.10 -32.88 -13.85
C SER A 417 23.69 -33.91 -14.91
N ASP A 418 22.92 -33.52 -15.93
CA ASP A 418 23.02 -34.03 -17.31
C ASP A 418 22.36 -33.03 -18.31
N GLU A 419 23.09 -32.71 -19.39
CA GLU A 419 22.63 -32.11 -20.66
C GLU A 419 22.01 -33.24 -21.54
N ASP A 420 21.04 -33.04 -22.46
CA ASP A 420 21.24 -32.53 -23.82
C ASP A 420 19.92 -32.34 -24.61
N THR A 421 20.04 -31.52 -25.66
CA THR A 421 19.23 -31.11 -26.85
C THR A 421 18.02 -31.90 -27.40
N ASP A 422 17.00 -31.19 -27.94
CA ASP A 422 16.73 -31.13 -29.41
C ASP A 422 15.60 -30.15 -29.87
N THR A 423 15.75 -29.67 -31.11
CA THR A 423 14.96 -28.71 -31.91
C THR A 423 13.63 -29.23 -32.48
N ASP A 424 12.62 -28.37 -32.71
CA ASP A 424 11.91 -28.33 -34.02
C ASP A 424 10.98 -27.11 -34.28
N LEU A 425 10.91 -26.73 -35.56
CA LEU A 425 10.16 -25.62 -36.19
C LEU A 425 8.74 -26.05 -36.61
N ARG A 426 7.71 -25.18 -36.49
CA ARG A 426 6.57 -25.11 -37.46
C ARG A 426 5.91 -23.72 -37.58
N VAL A 427 5.99 -23.18 -38.80
CA VAL A 427 5.19 -22.07 -39.36
C VAL A 427 3.96 -22.65 -40.07
N GLY A 428 2.78 -22.02 -39.96
CA GLY A 428 1.64 -22.37 -40.83
C GLY A 428 0.29 -21.71 -40.55
N LYS A 429 -0.01 -20.64 -41.31
CA LYS A 429 -1.31 -20.19 -41.86
C LYS A 429 -2.48 -19.87 -40.90
N ALA A 430 -2.67 -18.58 -40.64
CA ALA A 430 -3.96 -17.99 -40.25
C ALA A 430 -4.09 -16.54 -40.77
N ASP A 431 -4.02 -16.34 -42.10
CA ASP A 431 -4.04 -15.02 -42.76
C ASP A 431 -5.30 -14.74 -43.60
N ARG A 432 -6.45 -15.38 -43.29
CA ARG A 432 -7.74 -14.98 -43.86
C ARG A 432 -8.74 -14.41 -42.85
N ALA A 433 -8.59 -14.70 -41.55
CA ALA A 433 -9.46 -14.14 -40.50
C ALA A 433 -9.05 -12.72 -40.04
N LYS A 434 -7.80 -12.30 -40.32
CA LYS A 434 -7.26 -10.98 -39.94
C LYS A 434 -7.76 -9.83 -40.82
N VAL A 435 -8.07 -10.11 -42.09
CA VAL A 435 -8.54 -9.08 -43.05
C VAL A 435 -9.98 -8.68 -42.73
N ASP A 436 -10.84 -9.65 -42.40
CA ASP A 436 -12.24 -9.39 -42.03
C ASP A 436 -12.37 -8.62 -40.70
N LEU A 437 -11.50 -8.86 -39.72
CA LEU A 437 -11.55 -8.14 -38.44
C LEU A 437 -11.07 -6.68 -38.60
N PHE A 438 -10.06 -6.45 -39.44
CA PHE A 438 -9.52 -5.13 -39.71
C PHE A 438 -10.50 -4.27 -40.52
N GLU A 439 -11.16 -4.83 -41.53
CA GLU A 439 -12.22 -4.12 -42.26
C GLU A 439 -13.42 -3.79 -41.37
N ASN A 440 -13.81 -4.69 -40.46
CA ASN A 440 -14.90 -4.43 -39.52
C ASN A 440 -14.55 -3.35 -38.48
N LEU A 441 -13.32 -3.30 -37.99
CA LEU A 441 -12.83 -2.25 -37.08
C LEU A 441 -12.69 -0.89 -37.77
N LEU A 442 -12.21 -0.87 -39.02
CA LEU A 442 -12.10 0.36 -39.81
C LEU A 442 -13.48 0.92 -40.17
N LYS A 443 -14.44 0.04 -40.46
CA LYS A 443 -15.85 0.41 -40.66
C LYS A 443 -16.46 1.01 -39.39
N MET A 444 -16.26 0.37 -38.24
CA MET A 444 -16.71 0.90 -36.94
C MET A 444 -16.10 2.27 -36.63
N TYR A 445 -14.80 2.45 -36.90
CA TYR A 445 -14.10 3.72 -36.66
C TYR A 445 -14.64 4.83 -37.58
N ASN A 446 -14.88 4.52 -38.85
CA ASN A 446 -15.46 5.48 -39.79
C ASN A 446 -16.91 5.82 -39.42
N ASP A 447 -17.71 4.85 -38.97
CA ASP A 447 -19.06 5.09 -38.47
C ASP A 447 -19.05 5.98 -37.21
N LEU A 448 -18.11 5.75 -36.29
CA LEU A 448 -17.92 6.58 -35.09
C LEU A 448 -17.49 8.01 -35.44
N LYS A 449 -16.64 8.18 -36.45
CA LYS A 449 -16.21 9.48 -36.96
C LYS A 449 -17.37 10.27 -37.56
N VAL A 450 -18.25 9.61 -38.33
CA VAL A 450 -19.49 10.22 -38.86
C VAL A 450 -20.41 10.66 -37.72
N VAL A 451 -20.54 9.85 -36.66
CA VAL A 451 -21.34 10.21 -35.48
C VAL A 451 -20.73 11.41 -34.73
N LEU A 452 -19.40 11.46 -34.56
CA LEU A 452 -18.71 12.57 -33.92
C LEU A 452 -18.79 13.86 -34.74
N ASP A 453 -18.62 13.78 -36.05
CA ASP A 453 -18.78 14.91 -36.97
C ASP A 453 -20.24 15.41 -36.99
N TYR A 454 -21.21 14.51 -36.89
CA TYR A 454 -22.63 14.86 -36.77
C TYR A 454 -22.95 15.52 -35.42
N ILE A 455 -22.38 15.04 -34.31
CA ILE A 455 -22.50 15.66 -32.98
C ILE A 455 -21.87 17.06 -32.99
N TYR A 456 -20.68 17.21 -33.59
CA TYR A 456 -20.00 18.49 -33.73
C TYR A 456 -20.80 19.46 -34.59
N PHE A 457 -21.38 18.99 -35.70
CA PHE A 457 -22.27 19.77 -36.56
C PHE A 457 -23.54 20.21 -35.83
N LEU A 458 -24.20 19.30 -35.09
CA LEU A 458 -25.36 19.62 -34.26
C LEU A 458 -25.03 20.63 -33.17
N HIS A 459 -23.88 20.49 -32.51
CA HIS A 459 -23.40 21.43 -31.49
C HIS A 459 -23.16 22.82 -32.08
N LYS A 460 -22.52 22.91 -33.25
CA LYS A 460 -22.28 24.17 -33.95
C LYS A 460 -23.58 24.83 -34.41
N ARG A 461 -24.58 24.03 -34.82
CA ARG A 461 -25.90 24.51 -35.24
C ARG A 461 -26.75 24.97 -34.05
N LEU A 462 -26.72 24.25 -32.93
CA LEU A 462 -27.34 24.66 -31.66
C LEU A 462 -26.71 25.94 -31.12
N TYR A 463 -25.39 26.09 -31.20
CA TYR A 463 -24.68 27.30 -30.80
C TYR A 463 -25.08 28.51 -31.67
N MET A 464 -25.23 28.32 -32.99
CA MET A 464 -25.71 29.38 -33.90
C MET A 464 -27.19 29.73 -33.68
N ILE A 465 -28.04 28.76 -33.33
CA ILE A 465 -29.44 29.03 -32.95
C ILE A 465 -29.48 29.80 -31.63
N PHE A 466 -28.64 29.45 -30.65
CA PHE A 466 -28.53 30.17 -29.38
C PHE A 466 -28.02 31.60 -29.58
N LEU A 467 -27.00 31.83 -30.42
CA LEU A 467 -26.55 33.19 -30.76
C LEU A 467 -27.62 33.99 -31.49
N GLY A 468 -28.35 33.38 -32.44
CA GLY A 468 -29.42 34.04 -33.19
C GLY A 468 -30.66 34.36 -32.34
N CYS A 469 -30.95 33.55 -31.32
CA CYS A 469 -31.98 33.85 -30.33
C CYS A 469 -31.53 34.93 -29.33
N TYR A 470 -30.25 34.95 -28.96
CA TYR A 470 -29.68 35.96 -28.05
C TYR A 470 -29.64 37.35 -28.70
N TYR A 471 -29.33 37.44 -30.00
CA TYR A 471 -29.32 38.71 -30.76
C TYR A 471 -30.71 39.22 -31.18
N ASN A 472 -31.77 38.40 -31.09
CA ASN A 472 -33.16 38.85 -31.30
C ASN A 472 -33.89 39.18 -29.99
N CYS A 473 -33.25 38.95 -28.83
CA CYS A 473 -33.77 39.28 -27.50
C CYS A 473 -33.05 40.47 -26.84
N LEU A 474 -31.99 40.99 -27.46
CA LEU A 474 -31.39 42.31 -27.26
C LEU A 474 -31.91 43.23 -28.37
#